data_AF-A0A4Q5NQT8-F1
#
_entry.id   AF-A0A4Q5NQT8-F1
#
_cell.length_a   1.000
_cell.length_b   1.000
_cell.length_c   1.000
_cell.angle_alpha   90.00
_cell.angle_beta   90.00
_cell.angle_gamma   90.00
#
_symmetry.space_group_name_H-M   'P 1'
#
loop_
_entity.id
_entity.type
_entity.pdbx_description
1 polymer ?
#
loop_
_entity_poly.entity_id
_entity_poly.type
_entity_poly.pdbx_seq_one_letter_code
_entity_poly.pdbx_strand_id
1 'polypeptide(L)'
;MNPTNPKVDFYFEKANKWQEEQRQLRTIVLDCGVSEELKWGVPCYTFEGGNIVLIHAFKEYCAVLFPKGALLKDDKGVLIQQTENTQAARQIRFTDVREVAEIEPILRAYIAEAIEVAKAGLKVEFKKSDEFSMPEEFKRKLDELPALKTAFEALTPGRRRAYLLHFASPKQAKTRESRIEKCTPLILDGMGLNDS
;
A
#
# COMPACT_ATOMS: atom_id res chain seq x y z
N MET A 1 19.01 -11.75 -17.51
CA MET A 1 17.75 -11.09 -17.88
C MET A 1 16.65 -12.09 -18.16
N ASN A 2 15.59 -12.04 -17.35
CA ASN A 2 14.30 -12.64 -17.71
C ASN A 2 13.69 -11.88 -18.90
N PRO A 3 12.88 -12.54 -19.75
CA PRO A 3 12.24 -11.87 -20.88
C PRO A 3 11.28 -10.78 -20.42
N THR A 4 11.23 -9.68 -21.17
CA THR A 4 10.24 -8.61 -20.98
C THR A 4 8.85 -9.08 -21.39
N ASN A 5 7.82 -8.45 -20.82
CA ASN A 5 6.43 -8.67 -21.18
C ASN A 5 5.94 -7.53 -22.09
N PRO A 6 5.60 -7.80 -23.36
CA PRO A 6 5.16 -6.77 -24.30
C PRO A 6 3.92 -5.98 -23.86
N LYS A 7 3.07 -6.57 -23.01
CA LYS A 7 1.90 -5.88 -22.45
C LYS A 7 2.29 -4.78 -21.47
N VAL A 8 3.52 -4.75 -20.98
CA VAL A 8 4.03 -3.78 -20.00
C VAL A 8 4.82 -2.66 -20.68
N ASP A 9 5.30 -2.86 -21.91
CA ASP A 9 6.18 -1.93 -22.63
C ASP A 9 5.61 -0.50 -22.70
N PHE A 10 4.31 -0.36 -22.92
CA PHE A 10 3.63 0.94 -22.99
C PHE A 10 3.89 1.81 -21.74
N TYR A 11 4.09 1.19 -20.57
CA TYR A 11 4.33 1.90 -19.32
C TYR A 11 5.68 2.62 -19.31
N PHE A 12 6.69 2.02 -19.96
CA PHE A 12 8.07 2.51 -20.03
C PHE A 12 8.35 3.29 -21.33
N GLU A 13 7.52 3.12 -22.35
CA GLU A 13 7.59 3.85 -23.62
C GLU A 13 6.82 5.17 -23.56
N LYS A 14 5.75 5.24 -22.77
CA LYS A 14 5.00 6.47 -22.57
C LYS A 14 5.89 7.54 -21.94
N ALA A 15 6.18 8.58 -22.71
CA ALA A 15 6.94 9.73 -22.25
C ALA A 15 6.32 10.31 -20.97
N ASN A 16 7.11 10.34 -19.91
CA ASN A 16 6.77 10.93 -18.63
C ASN A 16 8.06 11.44 -17.97
N LYS A 17 7.91 12.19 -16.86
CA LYS A 17 9.04 12.83 -16.15
C LYS A 17 10.13 11.84 -15.70
N TRP A 18 9.77 10.57 -15.50
CA TRP A 18 10.59 9.54 -14.88
C TRP A 18 10.96 8.38 -15.82
N GLN A 19 10.85 8.62 -17.13
CA GLN A 19 10.99 7.54 -18.11
C GLN A 19 12.35 6.84 -18.03
N GLU A 20 13.43 7.60 -17.84
CA GLU A 20 14.78 7.08 -17.77
C GLU A 20 14.97 6.22 -16.52
N GLU A 21 14.57 6.76 -15.36
CA GLU A 21 14.60 6.07 -14.07
C GLU A 21 13.81 4.75 -14.13
N GLN A 22 12.59 4.80 -14.68
CA GLN A 22 11.72 3.62 -14.78
C GLN A 22 12.33 2.54 -15.68
N ARG A 23 12.96 2.91 -16.80
CA ARG A 23 13.64 1.95 -17.69
C ARG A 23 14.83 1.30 -17.00
N GLN A 24 15.64 2.08 -16.27
CA GLN A 24 16.76 1.53 -15.52
C GLN A 24 16.27 0.60 -14.41
N LEU A 25 15.24 1.00 -13.66
CA LEU A 25 14.62 0.15 -12.64
C LEU A 25 14.06 -1.15 -13.23
N ARG A 26 13.38 -1.11 -14.39
CA ARG A 26 12.89 -2.31 -15.09
C ARG A 26 14.02 -3.30 -15.37
N THR A 27 15.13 -2.80 -15.92
CA THR A 27 16.31 -3.59 -16.23
C THR A 27 16.87 -4.27 -14.97
N ILE A 28 17.08 -3.51 -13.90
CA ILE A 28 17.60 -4.03 -12.63
C ILE A 28 16.69 -5.11 -12.06
N VAL A 29 15.37 -4.85 -12.02
CA VAL A 29 14.38 -5.77 -11.44
C VAL A 29 14.29 -7.07 -12.24
N LEU A 30 14.27 -7.02 -13.57
CA LEU A 30 14.22 -8.22 -14.44
C LEU A 30 15.46 -9.11 -14.30
N ASP A 31 16.58 -8.56 -13.86
CA ASP A 31 17.79 -9.33 -13.54
C ASP A 31 17.77 -9.99 -12.17
N CYS A 32 16.72 -9.78 -11.36
CA CYS A 32 16.61 -10.35 -10.02
C CYS A 32 15.81 -11.67 -9.98
N GLY A 33 15.62 -12.35 -11.12
CA GLY A 33 14.97 -13.67 -11.15
C GLY A 33 13.45 -13.63 -10.95
N VAL A 34 12.80 -12.50 -11.23
CA VAL A 34 11.34 -12.30 -11.16
C VAL A 34 10.71 -12.24 -12.56
N SER A 35 9.44 -12.61 -12.67
CA SER A 35 8.66 -12.52 -13.90
C SER A 35 7.91 -11.19 -13.97
N GLU A 36 7.82 -10.59 -15.16
CA GLU A 36 7.11 -9.32 -15.36
C GLU A 36 5.65 -9.53 -15.81
N GLU A 37 4.72 -8.89 -15.12
CA GLU A 37 3.28 -8.93 -15.34
C GLU A 37 2.67 -7.52 -15.36
N LEU A 38 1.57 -7.36 -16.08
CA LEU A 38 0.74 -6.15 -16.00
C LEU A 38 -0.40 -6.39 -15.00
N LYS A 39 -0.37 -5.72 -13.85
CA LYS A 39 -1.43 -5.78 -12.83
C LYS A 39 -1.87 -4.36 -12.47
N TRP A 40 -3.17 -4.12 -12.39
CA TRP A 40 -3.73 -2.81 -12.01
C TRP A 40 -3.22 -1.63 -12.86
N GLY A 41 -2.85 -1.89 -14.13
CA GLY A 41 -2.31 -0.87 -15.04
C GLY A 41 -0.86 -0.47 -14.79
N VAL A 42 -0.11 -1.23 -13.97
CA VAL A 42 1.29 -0.96 -13.63
C VAL A 42 2.17 -2.21 -13.79
N PRO A 43 3.49 -2.05 -14.02
CA PRO A 43 4.46 -3.13 -14.00
C PRO A 43 4.51 -3.78 -12.62
N CYS A 44 4.24 -5.07 -12.57
CA CYS A 44 4.31 -5.88 -11.37
C CYS A 44 5.23 -7.07 -11.61
N TYR A 45 6.14 -7.30 -10.69
CA TYR A 45 7.13 -8.36 -10.81
C TYR A 45 6.86 -9.42 -9.76
N THR A 46 6.80 -10.66 -10.22
CA THR A 46 6.32 -11.79 -9.43
C THR A 46 7.37 -12.88 -9.30
N PHE A 47 7.26 -13.64 -8.21
CA PHE A 47 7.98 -14.89 -8.00
C PHE A 47 6.94 -15.92 -7.55
N GLU A 48 6.85 -17.04 -8.29
CA GLU A 48 5.85 -18.09 -8.04
C GLU A 48 4.40 -17.55 -7.93
N GLY A 49 4.07 -16.55 -8.75
CA GLY A 49 2.76 -15.89 -8.77
C GLY A 49 2.52 -14.86 -7.65
N GLY A 50 3.39 -14.79 -6.65
CA GLY A 50 3.36 -13.78 -5.59
C GLY A 50 4.01 -12.47 -6.02
N ASN A 51 3.42 -11.33 -5.65
CA ASN A 51 3.97 -10.01 -6.01
C ASN A 51 5.19 -9.67 -5.13
N ILE A 52 6.32 -9.40 -5.78
CA ILE A 52 7.60 -9.06 -5.15
C ILE A 52 7.83 -7.55 -5.15
N VAL A 53 7.76 -6.93 -6.33
CA VAL A 53 7.90 -5.48 -6.49
C VAL A 53 6.97 -4.94 -7.56
N LEU A 54 6.65 -3.66 -7.47
CA LEU A 54 5.97 -2.89 -8.50
C LEU A 54 6.80 -1.65 -8.83
N ILE A 55 6.74 -1.17 -10.07
CA ILE A 55 7.32 0.13 -10.45
C ILE A 55 6.19 1.11 -10.70
N HIS A 56 6.19 2.23 -10.00
CA HIS A 56 5.16 3.27 -10.10
C HIS A 56 5.78 4.63 -10.47
N ALA A 57 5.10 5.40 -11.32
CA ALA A 57 5.29 6.85 -11.46
C ALA A 57 4.26 7.60 -10.62
N PHE A 58 4.73 8.58 -9.86
CA PHE A 58 3.93 9.60 -9.19
C PHE A 58 4.25 10.97 -9.78
N LYS A 59 3.50 12.01 -9.36
CA LYS A 59 3.74 13.38 -9.82
C LYS A 59 5.16 13.87 -9.49
N GLU A 60 5.63 13.58 -8.28
CA GLU A 60 6.88 14.13 -7.73
C GLU A 60 8.06 13.15 -7.70
N TYR A 61 7.84 11.85 -7.93
CA TYR A 61 8.90 10.82 -7.94
C TYR A 61 8.44 9.57 -8.71
N CYS A 62 9.36 8.67 -9.07
CA CYS A 62 9.04 7.27 -9.34
C CYS A 62 9.49 6.38 -8.17
N ALA A 63 8.94 5.18 -8.06
CA ALA A 63 9.24 4.31 -6.94
C ALA A 63 9.24 2.83 -7.31
N VAL A 64 10.08 2.07 -6.61
CA VAL A 64 9.92 0.63 -6.43
C VAL A 64 9.11 0.41 -5.16
N LEU A 65 7.97 -0.27 -5.29
CA LEU A 65 7.11 -0.62 -4.16
C LEU A 65 7.23 -2.12 -3.85
N PHE A 66 7.54 -2.43 -2.59
CA PHE A 66 7.54 -3.79 -2.04
C PHE A 66 6.21 -4.02 -1.31
N PRO A 67 5.30 -4.90 -1.80
CA PRO A 67 4.01 -5.15 -1.16
C PRO A 67 4.11 -5.62 0.29
N LYS A 68 5.15 -6.42 0.59
CA LYS A 68 5.47 -6.91 1.95
C LYS A 68 6.70 -6.20 2.54
N GLY A 69 6.96 -4.95 2.15
CA GLY A 69 8.15 -4.21 2.55
C GLY A 69 8.37 -4.08 4.06
N ALA A 70 7.31 -4.15 4.87
CA ALA A 70 7.40 -4.14 6.34
C ALA A 70 8.08 -5.38 6.94
N LEU A 71 8.28 -6.45 6.17
CA LEU A 71 9.00 -7.66 6.58
C LEU A 71 10.49 -7.61 6.23
N LEU A 72 10.92 -6.62 5.46
CA LEU A 72 12.31 -6.48 5.02
C LEU A 72 13.14 -5.76 6.09
N LYS A 73 14.41 -6.12 6.19
CA LYS A 73 15.35 -5.47 7.11
C LYS A 73 15.85 -4.17 6.51
N ASP A 74 15.46 -3.04 7.10
CA ASP A 74 15.84 -1.72 6.60
C ASP A 74 17.13 -1.16 7.22
N ASP A 75 18.21 -1.95 7.20
CA ASP A 75 19.50 -1.53 7.78
C ASP A 75 20.09 -0.29 7.10
N LYS A 76 19.60 0.06 5.90
CA LYS A 76 20.02 1.23 5.12
C LYS A 76 19.09 2.43 5.28
N GLY A 77 17.93 2.28 5.91
CA GLY A 77 16.98 3.37 6.15
C GLY A 77 16.34 3.95 4.88
N VAL A 78 16.23 3.14 3.81
CA VAL A 78 15.75 3.60 2.49
C VAL A 78 14.28 3.23 2.23
N LEU A 79 13.69 2.38 3.07
CA LEU A 79 12.31 1.93 2.92
C LEU A 79 11.33 2.93 3.52
N ILE A 80 10.61 3.62 2.65
CA ILE A 80 9.64 4.66 3.03
C ILE A 80 8.24 4.06 3.18
N GLN A 81 7.59 4.33 4.31
CA GLN A 81 6.17 4.11 4.48
C GLN A 81 5.37 5.21 3.75
N GLN A 82 4.50 4.84 2.82
CA GLN A 82 3.83 5.80 1.95
C GLN A 82 2.93 6.80 2.71
N THR A 83 2.16 6.30 3.67
CA THR A 83 1.29 7.07 4.57
C THR A 83 1.31 6.44 5.95
N GLU A 84 0.98 7.19 7.01
CA GLU A 84 0.90 6.68 8.39
C GLU A 84 0.04 5.42 8.57
N ASN A 85 -0.95 5.22 7.69
CA ASN A 85 -1.88 4.09 7.74
C ASN A 85 -1.45 2.89 6.88
N THR A 86 -0.39 3.03 6.07
CA THR A 86 0.17 1.94 5.26
C THR A 86 0.91 0.96 6.16
N GLN A 87 0.37 -0.24 6.36
CA GLN A 87 0.96 -1.23 7.26
C GLN A 87 2.05 -2.08 6.57
N ALA A 88 1.72 -2.68 5.42
CA ALA A 88 2.56 -3.68 4.76
C ALA A 88 3.59 -3.08 3.78
N ALA A 89 3.14 -2.24 2.85
CA ALA A 89 3.99 -1.82 1.74
C ALA A 89 5.07 -0.82 2.18
N ARG A 90 6.23 -0.90 1.53
CA ARG A 90 7.28 0.13 1.59
C ARG A 90 7.71 0.51 0.18
N GLN A 91 8.24 1.72 0.03
CA GLN A 91 8.72 2.27 -1.23
C GLN A 91 10.18 2.68 -1.10
N ILE A 92 10.94 2.48 -2.17
CA ILE A 92 12.16 3.26 -2.43
C ILE A 92 11.78 4.26 -3.52
N ARG A 93 12.09 5.54 -3.30
CA ARG A 93 11.67 6.64 -4.19
C ARG A 93 12.87 7.25 -4.88
N PHE A 94 12.65 7.68 -6.11
CA PHE A 94 13.68 8.22 -7.00
C PHE A 94 13.17 9.49 -7.66
N THR A 95 14.04 10.49 -7.71
CA THR A 95 13.84 11.75 -8.42
C THR A 95 14.92 12.04 -9.45
N ASP A 96 15.92 11.16 -9.56
CA ASP A 96 17.00 11.25 -10.54
C ASP A 96 17.53 9.86 -10.91
N VAL A 97 17.86 9.64 -12.17
CA VAL A 97 18.48 8.40 -12.69
C VAL A 97 19.78 8.03 -11.97
N ARG A 98 20.56 9.00 -11.50
CA ARG A 98 21.80 8.76 -10.76
C ARG A 98 21.54 8.06 -9.42
N GLU A 99 20.44 8.39 -8.75
CA GLU A 99 20.02 7.73 -7.50
C GLU A 99 19.75 6.24 -7.73
N VAL A 100 19.19 5.88 -8.90
CA VAL A 100 18.93 4.48 -9.28
C VAL A 100 20.25 3.72 -9.41
N ALA A 101 21.24 4.30 -10.09
CA ALA A 101 22.57 3.69 -10.25
C ALA A 101 23.31 3.55 -8.92
N GLU A 102 23.26 4.57 -8.06
CA GLU A 102 23.94 4.57 -6.76
C GLU A 102 23.38 3.52 -5.81
N ILE A 103 22.05 3.32 -5.79
CA ILE A 103 21.40 2.37 -4.89
C ILE A 103 21.27 0.97 -5.49
N GLU A 104 21.65 0.73 -6.75
CA GLU A 104 21.40 -0.54 -7.45
C GLU A 104 21.79 -1.78 -6.61
N PRO A 105 22.99 -1.88 -5.99
CA PRO A 105 23.36 -3.05 -5.20
C PRO A 105 22.43 -3.27 -4.00
N ILE A 106 21.98 -2.18 -3.39
CA ILE A 106 21.06 -2.19 -2.25
C ILE A 106 19.65 -2.61 -2.72
N LEU A 107 19.16 -2.04 -3.82
CA LEU A 107 17.87 -2.41 -4.40
C LEU A 107 17.81 -3.91 -4.75
N ARG A 108 18.87 -4.46 -5.36
CA ARG A 108 18.98 -5.89 -5.66
C ARG A 108 18.92 -6.74 -4.39
N ALA A 109 19.59 -6.32 -3.32
CA ALA A 109 19.55 -7.02 -2.04
C ALA A 109 18.12 -7.05 -1.44
N TYR A 110 17.39 -5.93 -1.47
CA TYR A 110 15.99 -5.90 -1.02
C TYR A 110 15.07 -6.78 -1.88
N ILE A 111 15.28 -6.85 -3.20
CA ILE A 111 14.50 -7.73 -4.08
C ILE A 111 14.78 -9.21 -3.74
N ALA A 112 16.05 -9.56 -3.53
CA ALA A 112 16.43 -10.91 -3.11
C ALA A 112 15.80 -11.27 -1.75
N GLU A 113 15.87 -10.38 -0.76
CA GLU A 113 15.21 -10.58 0.53
C GLU A 113 13.69 -10.72 0.39
N ALA A 114 13.05 -9.90 -0.46
CA ALA A 114 11.61 -10.01 -0.72
C ALA A 114 11.22 -11.36 -1.35
N ILE A 115 12.08 -11.93 -2.18
CA ILE A 115 11.91 -13.30 -2.71
C ILE A 115 12.04 -14.33 -1.58
N GLU A 116 13.00 -14.20 -0.68
CA GLU A 116 13.14 -15.11 0.47
C GLU A 116 11.93 -15.02 1.43
N VAL A 117 11.41 -13.82 1.67
CA VAL A 117 10.15 -13.58 2.39
C VAL A 117 8.98 -14.29 1.71
N ALA A 118 8.94 -14.30 0.37
CA ALA A 118 7.91 -15.00 -0.39
C ALA A 118 8.06 -16.52 -0.28
N LYS A 119 9.27 -17.07 -0.46
CA LYS A 119 9.58 -18.50 -0.32
C LYS A 119 9.25 -19.03 1.08
N ALA A 120 9.56 -18.25 2.12
CA ALA A 120 9.26 -18.59 3.50
C ALA A 120 7.76 -18.47 3.85
N GLY A 121 6.92 -17.98 2.93
CA GLY A 121 5.48 -17.86 3.15
C GLY A 121 5.10 -16.82 4.20
N LEU A 122 6.00 -15.91 4.56
CA LEU A 122 5.78 -14.93 5.62
C LEU A 122 4.65 -13.95 5.25
N LYS A 123 3.88 -13.57 6.26
CA LYS A 123 2.74 -12.65 6.13
C LYS A 123 2.93 -11.46 7.07
N VAL A 124 2.53 -10.28 6.60
CA VAL A 124 2.46 -9.10 7.45
C VAL A 124 1.33 -9.29 8.44
N GLU A 125 1.63 -9.12 9.72
CA GLU A 125 0.61 -9.02 10.75
C GLU A 125 -0.05 -7.64 10.65
N PHE A 126 -1.32 -7.64 10.28
CA PHE A 126 -2.11 -6.42 10.22
C PHE A 126 -2.73 -6.16 11.59
N LYS A 127 -2.68 -4.90 12.01
CA LYS A 127 -3.43 -4.40 13.15
C LYS A 127 -4.89 -4.79 13.02
N LYS A 128 -5.43 -5.34 14.11
CA LYS A 128 -6.85 -5.62 14.25
C LYS A 128 -7.63 -4.31 14.39
N SER A 129 -8.93 -4.38 14.14
CA SER A 129 -9.79 -3.19 14.14
C SER A 129 -9.85 -2.47 15.49
N ASP A 130 -9.72 -3.21 16.59
CA ASP A 130 -9.69 -2.73 17.98
C ASP A 130 -8.40 -2.00 18.36
N GLU A 131 -7.32 -2.17 17.60
CA GLU A 131 -6.07 -1.42 17.78
C GLU A 131 -6.12 -0.01 17.16
N PHE A 132 -7.18 0.32 16.40
CA PHE A 132 -7.38 1.65 15.87
C PHE A 132 -8.12 2.53 16.87
N SER A 133 -7.69 3.80 16.96
CA SER A 133 -8.35 4.77 17.82
C SER A 133 -9.84 4.90 17.47
N MET A 134 -10.68 4.68 18.47
CA MET A 134 -12.10 4.96 18.40
C MET A 134 -12.35 6.32 19.05
N PRO A 135 -12.71 7.36 18.27
CA PRO A 135 -12.96 8.68 18.84
C PRO A 135 -14.08 8.64 19.87
N GLU A 136 -13.95 9.43 20.93
CA GLU A 136 -14.94 9.49 22.02
C GLU A 136 -16.34 9.85 21.51
N GLU A 137 -16.44 10.67 20.46
CA GLU A 137 -17.73 11.03 19.86
C GLU A 137 -18.41 9.83 19.20
N PHE A 138 -17.63 8.89 18.64
CA PHE A 138 -18.19 7.67 18.07
C PHE A 138 -18.58 6.69 19.17
N LYS A 139 -17.76 6.53 20.22
CA LYS A 139 -18.11 5.71 21.39
C LYS A 139 -19.45 6.14 21.99
N ARG A 140 -19.62 7.44 22.25
CA ARG A 140 -20.88 8.01 22.75
C ARG A 140 -22.05 7.67 21.83
N LYS A 141 -21.87 7.76 20.51
CA LYS A 141 -22.92 7.42 19.54
C LYS A 141 -23.30 5.93 19.56
N LEU A 142 -22.32 5.04 19.75
CA LEU A 142 -22.57 3.61 19.88
C LEU A 142 -23.33 3.27 21.17
N ASP A 143 -23.03 3.98 22.26
CA ASP A 143 -23.73 3.81 23.55
C ASP A 143 -25.17 4.34 23.49
N GLU A 144 -25.40 5.45 22.78
CA GLU A 144 -26.73 6.04 22.56
C GLU A 144 -27.62 5.21 21.61
N LEU A 145 -27.02 4.48 20.65
CA LEU A 145 -27.75 3.76 19.60
C LEU A 145 -27.28 2.31 19.49
N PRO A 146 -27.85 1.37 20.28
CA PRO A 146 -27.44 -0.04 20.27
C PRO A 146 -27.52 -0.74 18.90
N ALA A 147 -28.46 -0.31 18.06
CA ALA A 147 -28.58 -0.80 16.69
C ALA A 147 -27.34 -0.46 15.84
N LEU A 148 -26.80 0.76 15.99
CA LEU A 148 -25.59 1.19 15.30
C LEU A 148 -24.37 0.40 15.77
N LYS A 149 -24.26 0.12 17.07
CA LYS A 149 -23.18 -0.72 17.62
C LYS A 149 -23.19 -2.12 17.02
N THR A 150 -24.36 -2.76 17.01
CA THR A 150 -24.55 -4.10 16.44
C THR A 150 -24.18 -4.10 14.95
N ALA A 151 -24.67 -3.12 14.19
CA ALA A 151 -24.38 -3.01 12.77
C ALA A 151 -22.88 -2.76 12.51
N PHE A 152 -22.24 -1.87 13.27
CA PHE A 152 -20.82 -1.60 13.17
C PHE A 152 -19.96 -2.83 13.48
N GLU A 153 -20.30 -3.59 14.52
CA GLU A 153 -19.57 -4.81 14.90
C GLU A 153 -19.71 -5.94 13.86
N ALA A 154 -20.83 -5.98 13.14
CA ALA A 154 -21.09 -6.92 12.05
C ALA A 154 -20.33 -6.60 10.75
N LEU A 155 -19.78 -5.38 10.61
CA LEU A 155 -18.97 -5.01 9.45
C LEU A 155 -17.67 -5.82 9.40
N THR A 156 -17.17 -6.07 8.19
CA THR A 156 -15.86 -6.71 8.00
C THR A 156 -14.74 -5.89 8.67
N PRO A 157 -13.64 -6.51 9.12
CA PRO A 157 -12.53 -5.79 9.75
C PRO A 157 -12.00 -4.62 8.93
N GLY A 158 -11.97 -4.77 7.60
CA GLY A 158 -11.58 -3.71 6.66
C GLY A 158 -12.54 -2.52 6.64
N ARG A 159 -13.85 -2.77 6.61
CA ARG A 159 -14.88 -1.71 6.69
C ARG A 159 -14.84 -0.98 8.03
N ARG A 160 -14.76 -1.71 9.14
CA ARG A 160 -14.62 -1.11 10.49
C ARG A 160 -13.39 -0.22 10.57
N ARG A 161 -12.24 -0.72 10.11
CA ARG A 161 -10.99 0.05 10.05
C ARG A 161 -11.15 1.34 9.24
N ALA A 162 -11.78 1.28 8.06
CA ALA A 162 -11.98 2.45 7.21
C ALA A 162 -12.79 3.54 7.93
N TYR A 163 -13.88 3.18 8.60
CA TYR A 163 -14.67 4.12 9.40
C TYR A 163 -13.88 4.69 10.58
N LEU A 164 -13.16 3.87 11.35
CA LEU A 164 -12.35 4.35 12.48
C LEU A 164 -11.30 5.36 12.03
N LEU A 165 -10.59 5.09 10.92
CA LEU A 165 -9.64 6.04 10.34
C LEU A 165 -10.33 7.32 9.85
N HIS A 166 -11.50 7.20 9.21
CA HIS A 166 -12.25 8.36 8.73
C HIS A 166 -12.74 9.25 9.88
N PHE A 167 -13.21 8.65 10.97
CA PHE A 167 -13.68 9.37 12.15
C PHE A 167 -12.54 9.95 12.99
N ALA A 168 -11.40 9.26 13.09
CA ALA A 168 -10.26 9.72 13.87
C ALA A 168 -9.39 10.78 13.15
N SER A 169 -9.46 10.85 11.83
CA SER A 169 -8.62 11.75 11.00
C SER A 169 -8.77 13.26 11.34
N PRO A 170 -9.97 13.83 11.59
CA PRO A 170 -10.10 15.24 11.94
C PRO A 170 -9.67 15.53 13.38
N LYS A 171 -8.90 16.63 13.54
CA LYS A 171 -8.51 17.14 14.87
C LYS A 171 -9.69 17.75 15.65
N GLN A 172 -10.65 18.38 14.95
CA GLN A 172 -11.80 19.04 15.56
C GLN A 172 -12.95 18.07 15.85
N ALA A 173 -13.47 18.09 17.09
CA ALA A 173 -14.58 17.24 17.55
C ALA A 173 -15.82 17.38 16.66
N LYS A 174 -16.24 18.61 16.36
CA LYS A 174 -17.41 18.89 15.51
C LYS A 174 -17.32 18.24 14.12
N THR A 175 -16.13 18.18 13.54
CA THR A 175 -15.92 17.50 12.24
C THR A 175 -16.04 15.98 12.38
N ARG A 176 -15.58 15.40 13.50
CA ARG A 176 -15.75 13.98 13.78
C ARG A 176 -17.24 13.63 13.94
N GLU A 177 -17.97 14.41 14.74
CA GLU A 177 -19.43 14.24 14.93
C GLU A 177 -20.17 14.29 13.59
N SER A 178 -19.91 15.30 12.76
CA SER A 178 -20.56 15.41 11.45
C SER A 178 -20.24 14.24 10.52
N ARG A 179 -19.00 13.71 10.54
CA ARG A 179 -18.65 12.50 9.76
C ARG A 179 -19.40 11.27 10.27
N ILE A 180 -19.48 11.09 11.59
CA ILE A 180 -20.20 9.97 12.22
C ILE A 180 -21.68 10.02 11.85
N GLU A 181 -22.32 11.19 11.97
CA GLU A 181 -23.73 11.36 11.62
C GLU A 181 -24.00 11.01 10.15
N LYS A 182 -23.18 11.53 9.23
CA LYS A 182 -23.32 11.25 7.79
C LYS A 182 -23.13 9.77 7.46
N CYS A 183 -22.27 9.08 8.18
CA CYS A 183 -21.96 7.67 7.94
C CYS A 183 -22.90 6.70 8.69
N THR A 184 -23.66 7.18 9.67
CA THR A 184 -24.54 6.34 10.50
C THR A 184 -25.52 5.50 9.66
N PRO A 185 -26.23 6.07 8.66
CA PRO A 185 -27.13 5.28 7.81
C PRO A 185 -26.40 4.17 7.06
N LEU A 186 -25.22 4.46 6.49
CA LEU A 186 -24.41 3.48 5.75
C LEU A 186 -24.01 2.29 6.64
N ILE A 187 -23.60 2.58 7.88
CA ILE A 187 -23.22 1.52 8.83
C ILE A 187 -24.43 0.67 9.18
N LEU A 188 -25.60 1.28 9.40
CA LEU A 188 -26.85 0.57 9.68
C LEU A 188 -27.25 -0.35 8.52
N ASP A 189 -26.97 0.06 7.29
CA ASP A 189 -27.19 -0.74 6.07
C ASP A 189 -26.08 -1.78 5.82
N GLY A 190 -25.08 -1.90 6.71
CA GLY A 190 -23.98 -2.85 6.59
C GLY A 190 -22.94 -2.49 5.51
N MET A 191 -23.00 -1.25 4.99
CA MET A 191 -22.14 -0.76 3.93
C MET A 191 -20.79 -0.25 4.45
N GLY A 192 -19.78 -0.27 3.59
CA GLY A 192 -18.49 0.37 3.80
C GLY A 192 -18.49 1.83 3.38
N LEU A 193 -17.52 2.60 3.88
CA LEU A 193 -17.38 4.05 3.60
C LEU A 193 -17.33 4.40 2.10
N ASN A 194 -16.76 3.51 1.28
CA ASN A 194 -16.58 3.70 -0.16
C ASN A 194 -17.46 2.74 -0.98
N ASP A 195 -18.41 2.06 -0.35
CA ASP A 195 -19.34 1.22 -1.09
C ASP A 195 -20.34 2.17 -1.79
N SER A 196 -20.43 2.03 -3.10
CA SER A 196 -21.33 2.78 -3.99
C SER A 196 -22.59 1.99 -4.31
#